data_AF-A0A2I0VMK5-F1
#
_entry.id   AF-A0A2I0VMK5-F1
#
_cell.length_a   1.000
_cell.length_b   1.000
_cell.length_c   1.000
_cell.angle_alpha   90.00
_cell.angle_beta   90.00
_cell.angle_gamma   90.00
#
_symmetry.space_group_name_H-M   'P 1'
#
loop_
_entity.id
_entity.type
_entity.pdbx_description
1 polymer ?
#
loop_
_entity_poly.entity_id
_entity_poly.type
_entity_poly.pdbx_seq_one_letter_code
_entity_poly.pdbx_strand_id
1 'polypeptide(L)'
;MQVEGENGHGRILLQIVQALSDLDLIISKATISADGGWFMNVFHVTDHHGHKLRDPSFVRYMQRSLDGDQEGNRAYDVAKLKICRDNKVNVEHFTSDCIALEISSVDSPGIFSESTPVDPQRCAAGIFYIKNRDTGRSISDRPRLSCLLKKILNVVEAHHLPDKLWGVRLRHAAYQIHTERRLHQLMQEQMDFQVTTPPLHAHEDLSMLAISVVEAKRLRGHLIKRDYFVVTVRSRDTPKLMFDAISSLTNLNFEVLRGFVSSNGRWAIQKYFMRGLDGCTTLNEVERQSLVRSLKAAIERRQSHGLRMDMRTLNRPDLLLNVSKVFQKNGLSINKVEFAKQKDMAVGTFYITDASSSSNVVAIEQQKLEAMQKEIWNGIFFEKKNNCDCNITSPAHKRWSLYSMICSFGGAI
;
A
#
# COMPACT_ATOMS: atom_id res chain seq x y z
N MET A 1 -0.16 6.41 23.29
CA MET A 1 1.29 6.22 23.10
C MET A 1 1.93 7.60 23.05
N GLN A 2 3.03 7.81 23.76
CA GLN A 2 3.85 9.01 23.72
C GLN A 2 5.26 8.57 23.36
N VAL A 3 5.93 9.31 22.47
CA VAL A 3 7.30 9.03 22.03
C VAL A 3 8.03 10.37 21.96
N GLU A 4 9.17 10.45 22.64
CA GLU A 4 10.02 11.63 22.70
C GLU A 4 11.50 11.23 22.56
N GLY A 5 12.34 12.16 22.14
CA GLY A 5 13.78 11.92 21.98
C GLY A 5 14.48 12.98 21.12
N GLU A 6 15.77 12.76 20.88
CA GLU A 6 16.58 13.62 20.03
C GLU A 6 16.24 13.41 18.55
N ASN A 7 16.04 14.50 17.81
CA ASN A 7 15.75 14.52 16.39
C ASN A 7 17.04 14.58 15.56
N GLY A 8 17.86 13.52 15.61
CA GLY A 8 19.16 13.49 14.94
C GLY A 8 19.12 13.63 13.40
N HIS A 9 18.02 13.20 12.75
CA HIS A 9 17.97 13.07 11.28
C HIS A 9 16.62 13.48 10.62
N GLY A 10 15.69 14.12 11.32
CA GLY A 10 14.42 14.63 10.75
C GLY A 10 13.44 13.56 10.23
N ARG A 11 13.77 12.27 10.35
CA ARG A 11 13.04 11.13 9.75
C ARG A 11 12.37 10.22 10.79
N ILE A 12 12.49 10.52 12.08
CA ILE A 12 11.98 9.66 13.16
C ILE A 12 10.45 9.55 13.13
N LEU A 13 9.74 10.63 12.76
CA LEU A 13 8.28 10.58 12.57
C LEU A 13 7.87 9.51 11.54
N LEU A 14 8.63 9.36 10.44
CA LEU A 14 8.36 8.33 9.45
C LEU A 14 8.57 6.93 10.04
N GLN A 15 9.63 6.71 10.84
CA GLN A 15 9.91 5.43 11.50
C GLN A 15 8.81 5.06 12.51
N ILE A 16 8.33 6.00 13.32
CA ILE A 16 7.20 5.77 14.24
C ILE A 16 5.94 5.37 13.46
N VAL A 17 5.62 6.10 12.40
CA VAL A 17 4.40 5.87 11.60
C VAL A 17 4.50 4.59 10.77
N GLN A 18 5.71 4.18 10.35
CA GLN A 18 6.02 2.87 9.79
C GLN A 18 5.70 1.76 10.80
N ALA A 19 6.28 1.79 11.99
CA ALA A 19 6.07 0.77 13.01
C ALA A 19 4.59 0.66 13.46
N LEU A 20 3.87 1.78 13.56
CA LEU A 20 2.42 1.79 13.79
C LEU A 20 1.63 1.13 12.64
N SER A 21 2.12 1.25 11.40
CA SER A 21 1.50 0.70 10.20
C SER A 21 1.78 -0.79 10.01
N ASP A 22 2.94 -1.29 10.43
CA ASP A 22 3.25 -2.74 10.45
C ASP A 22 2.28 -3.50 11.37
N LEU A 23 1.90 -2.88 12.48
CA LEU A 23 0.99 -3.41 13.49
C LEU A 23 -0.51 -3.26 13.10
N ASP A 24 -0.82 -2.66 11.94
CA ASP A 24 -2.17 -2.29 11.48
C ASP A 24 -2.99 -1.45 12.50
N LEU A 25 -2.34 -0.55 13.23
CA LEU A 25 -3.00 0.24 14.28
C LEU A 25 -3.82 1.40 13.70
N ILE A 26 -4.99 1.63 14.31
CA ILE A 26 -5.85 2.78 13.98
C ILE A 26 -5.41 3.98 14.81
N ILE A 27 -5.14 5.11 14.17
CA ILE A 27 -4.76 6.38 14.81
C ILE A 27 -5.96 7.31 14.82
N SER A 28 -6.66 7.41 15.96
CA SER A 28 -7.85 8.29 16.08
C SER A 28 -7.50 9.76 16.33
N LYS A 29 -6.35 10.02 16.95
CA LYS A 29 -5.81 11.36 17.17
C LYS A 29 -4.29 11.31 17.26
N ALA A 30 -3.60 12.31 16.70
CA ALA A 30 -2.18 12.50 16.94
C ALA A 30 -1.82 13.99 17.10
N THR A 31 -0.81 14.26 17.91
CA THR A 31 -0.15 15.56 18.04
C THR A 31 1.34 15.34 17.81
N ILE A 32 1.92 16.11 16.90
CA ILE A 32 3.29 15.96 16.42
C ILE A 32 4.02 17.28 16.69
N SER A 33 5.20 17.21 17.28
CA SER A 33 6.07 18.38 17.49
C SER A 33 7.54 17.98 17.40
N ALA A 34 8.31 18.77 16.65
CA ALA A 34 9.76 18.70 16.58
C ALA A 34 10.33 20.13 16.59
N ASP A 35 11.27 20.38 17.50
CA ASP A 35 11.86 21.68 17.74
C ASP A 35 13.31 21.57 18.24
N GLY A 36 14.21 22.37 17.67
CA GLY A 36 15.56 22.57 18.21
C GLY A 36 16.49 21.36 18.32
N GLY A 37 16.14 20.21 17.71
CA GLY A 37 16.88 18.96 17.87
C GLY A 37 16.19 17.94 18.79
N TRP A 38 14.98 18.21 19.26
CA TRP A 38 14.12 17.29 20.00
C TRP A 38 12.78 17.07 19.29
N PHE A 39 12.07 16.01 19.66
CA PHE A 39 10.68 15.80 19.25
C PHE A 39 9.84 15.20 20.39
N MET A 40 8.53 15.44 20.31
CA MET A 40 7.50 14.90 21.19
C MET A 40 6.26 14.60 20.36
N ASN A 41 5.92 13.32 20.21
CA ASN A 41 4.81 12.84 19.40
C ASN A 41 3.85 11.98 20.24
N VAL A 42 2.57 12.38 20.28
CA VAL A 42 1.52 11.69 21.02
C VAL A 42 0.52 11.09 20.04
N PHE A 43 0.28 9.79 20.12
CA PHE A 43 -0.64 9.03 19.28
C PHE A 43 -1.69 8.31 20.13
N HIS A 44 -2.96 8.51 19.80
CA HIS A 44 -4.09 7.75 20.33
C HIS A 44 -4.34 6.58 19.38
N VAL A 45 -3.90 5.39 19.80
CA VAL A 45 -3.91 4.18 18.98
C VAL A 45 -4.81 3.09 19.57
N THR A 46 -5.50 2.38 18.70
CA THR A 46 -6.25 1.15 19.00
C THR A 46 -5.88 0.05 18.01
N ASP A 47 -6.24 -1.18 18.32
CA ASP A 47 -6.31 -2.23 17.29
C ASP A 47 -7.45 -1.94 16.29
N HIS A 48 -7.60 -2.82 15.30
CA HIS A 48 -8.64 -2.74 14.27
C HIS A 48 -10.06 -3.04 14.78
N HIS A 49 -10.21 -3.47 16.04
CA HIS A 49 -11.49 -3.64 16.72
C HIS A 49 -11.83 -2.44 17.63
N GLY A 50 -10.95 -1.44 17.72
CA GLY A 50 -11.12 -0.26 18.58
C GLY A 50 -10.67 -0.46 20.03
N HIS A 51 -10.05 -1.60 20.36
CA HIS A 51 -9.57 -1.85 21.72
C HIS A 51 -8.22 -1.19 21.99
N LYS A 52 -8.00 -0.82 23.25
CA LYS A 52 -6.69 -0.33 23.73
C LYS A 52 -5.69 -1.49 23.75
N LEU A 53 -4.49 -1.24 23.25
CA LEU A 53 -3.37 -2.18 23.30
C LEU A 53 -2.97 -2.44 24.76
N ARG A 54 -3.04 -3.71 25.19
CA ARG A 54 -2.65 -4.16 26.54
C ARG A 54 -1.44 -5.10 26.56
N ASP A 55 -1.11 -5.74 25.44
CA ASP A 55 0.02 -6.68 25.35
C ASP A 55 1.36 -5.88 25.35
N PRO A 56 2.27 -6.09 26.33
CA PRO A 56 3.55 -5.38 26.39
C PRO A 56 4.46 -5.60 25.19
N SER A 57 4.21 -6.66 24.40
CA SER A 57 4.98 -6.94 23.18
C SER A 57 4.84 -5.85 22.10
N PHE A 58 3.74 -5.10 22.06
CA PHE A 58 3.61 -3.95 21.15
C PHE A 58 4.58 -2.82 21.50
N VAL A 59 4.73 -2.51 22.79
CA VAL A 59 5.68 -1.49 23.26
C VAL A 59 7.11 -1.92 22.93
N ARG A 60 7.45 -3.20 23.16
CA ARG A 60 8.76 -3.76 22.82
C ARG A 60 9.05 -3.76 21.32
N TYR A 61 8.05 -3.97 20.47
CA TYR A 61 8.20 -3.82 19.01
C TYR A 61 8.51 -2.36 18.66
N MET A 62 7.69 -1.42 19.13
CA MET A 62 7.88 0.01 18.86
C MET A 62 9.25 0.52 19.31
N GLN A 63 9.73 0.15 20.50
CA GLN A 63 11.08 0.50 20.98
C GLN A 63 12.15 -0.01 20.01
N ARG A 64 12.16 -1.31 19.71
CA ARG A 64 13.14 -1.92 18.78
C ARG A 64 13.11 -1.32 17.37
N SER A 65 11.95 -0.94 16.87
CA SER A 65 11.81 -0.26 15.57
C SER A 65 12.37 1.15 15.54
N LEU A 66 12.59 1.78 16.70
CA LEU A 66 13.09 3.15 16.84
C LEU A 66 14.54 3.21 17.32
N ASP A 67 14.96 2.29 18.19
CA ASP A 67 16.29 2.26 18.83
C ASP A 67 17.43 1.84 17.87
N GLY A 68 17.11 1.32 16.68
CA GLY A 68 18.09 1.17 15.60
C GLY A 68 19.24 0.18 15.84
N ASP A 69 18.91 -1.05 16.24
CA ASP A 69 19.79 -2.24 16.21
C ASP A 69 21.24 -2.04 16.76
N GLN A 70 21.33 -1.45 17.95
CA GLN A 70 22.60 -1.25 18.70
C GLN A 70 23.19 -2.52 19.32
N GLU A 71 22.47 -3.65 19.37
CA GLU A 71 22.98 -4.90 19.95
C GLU A 71 23.09 -6.02 18.91
N GLY A 72 24.34 -6.30 18.53
CA GLY A 72 24.66 -7.35 17.59
C GLY A 72 24.21 -8.73 18.05
N ASN A 73 23.76 -9.51 17.08
CA ASN A 73 23.82 -10.97 17.10
C ASN A 73 23.03 -11.66 18.23
N ARG A 74 21.72 -11.42 18.30
CA ARG A 74 20.78 -12.45 18.81
C ARG A 74 19.44 -12.46 18.07
N ALA A 75 19.33 -13.40 17.13
CA ALA A 75 18.08 -13.75 16.48
C ALA A 75 17.10 -14.34 17.50
N TYR A 76 16.25 -13.50 18.10
CA TYR A 76 15.11 -13.93 18.89
C TYR A 76 13.87 -14.07 18.00
N ASP A 77 13.26 -15.25 18.06
CA ASP A 77 12.02 -15.62 17.39
C ASP A 77 10.81 -14.89 17.99
N VAL A 78 10.74 -13.57 17.74
CA VAL A 78 9.53 -12.79 17.99
C VAL A 78 8.59 -13.11 16.84
N ALA A 79 7.62 -14.00 17.07
CA ALA A 79 6.47 -14.19 16.19
C ALA A 79 5.86 -12.81 15.86
N LYS A 80 6.06 -12.37 14.62
CA LYS A 80 6.06 -10.96 14.21
C LYS A 80 4.62 -10.45 14.16
N LEU A 81 4.22 -9.69 15.18
CA LEU A 81 2.82 -9.37 15.50
C LEU A 81 2.14 -8.49 14.44
N LYS A 82 1.45 -9.10 13.47
CA LYS A 82 0.33 -8.42 12.79
C LYS A 82 -0.97 -8.69 13.56
N ILE A 83 -1.70 -7.64 13.91
CA ILE A 83 -3.03 -7.80 14.54
C ILE A 83 -4.08 -7.95 13.43
N CYS A 84 -4.24 -9.15 12.87
CA CYS A 84 -5.31 -9.44 11.91
C CYS A 84 -6.40 -10.28 12.57
N ARG A 85 -7.59 -9.70 12.81
CA ARG A 85 -8.83 -10.34 13.29
C ARG A 85 -8.58 -11.43 14.36
N ASP A 86 -8.22 -10.95 15.54
CA ASP A 86 -7.95 -11.72 16.77
C ASP A 86 -6.89 -12.84 16.68
N ASN A 87 -6.12 -12.90 15.59
CA ASN A 87 -5.01 -13.83 15.45
C ASN A 87 -3.68 -13.10 15.22
N LYS A 88 -2.64 -13.53 15.95
CA LYS A 88 -1.25 -13.14 15.70
C LYS A 88 -0.81 -13.73 14.35
N VAL A 89 -0.87 -12.92 13.29
CA VAL A 89 -0.36 -13.31 11.96
C VAL A 89 1.09 -12.86 11.87
N ASN A 90 2.00 -13.78 11.53
CA ASN A 90 3.41 -13.45 11.33
C ASN A 90 3.57 -12.50 10.14
N VAL A 91 3.98 -11.25 10.38
CA VAL A 91 4.60 -10.42 9.33
C VAL A 91 5.94 -11.07 8.98
N GLU A 92 6.08 -11.81 7.88
CA GLU A 92 7.41 -12.24 7.41
C GLU A 92 8.22 -11.02 6.93
N HIS A 93 8.77 -10.24 7.86
CA HIS A 93 9.91 -9.38 7.60
C HIS A 93 11.08 -10.28 7.23
N PHE A 94 11.34 -10.42 5.94
CA PHE A 94 12.41 -11.25 5.40
C PHE A 94 13.75 -10.80 5.98
N THR A 95 14.47 -11.75 6.60
CA THR A 95 15.78 -11.50 7.19
C THR A 95 16.83 -11.21 6.12
N SER A 96 17.96 -10.65 6.55
CA SER A 96 18.94 -9.85 5.79
C SER A 96 19.67 -10.52 4.60
N ASP A 97 19.27 -11.73 4.20
CA ASP A 97 19.85 -12.50 3.10
C ASP A 97 18.88 -12.71 1.91
N CYS A 98 17.65 -12.18 2.01
CA CYS A 98 16.65 -12.33 0.94
C CYS A 98 16.88 -11.35 -0.21
N ILE A 99 16.77 -11.84 -1.44
CA ILE A 99 16.77 -10.99 -2.64
C ILE A 99 15.32 -10.68 -3.00
N ALA A 100 15.00 -9.39 -3.02
CA ALA A 100 13.70 -8.87 -3.41
C ALA A 100 13.72 -8.49 -4.89
N LEU A 101 12.73 -8.94 -5.65
CA LEU A 101 12.45 -8.49 -7.00
C LEU A 101 11.41 -7.37 -6.95
N GLU A 102 11.82 -6.16 -7.32
CA GLU A 102 10.95 -5.00 -7.49
C GLU A 102 10.46 -4.97 -8.94
N ILE A 103 9.15 -4.85 -9.15
CA ILE A 103 8.52 -4.62 -10.46
C ILE A 103 7.64 -3.38 -10.34
N SER A 104 7.67 -2.50 -11.33
CA SER A 104 6.76 -1.36 -11.44
C SER A 104 6.47 -1.03 -12.90
N SER A 105 5.23 -0.70 -13.24
CA SER A 105 4.80 -0.33 -14.60
C SER A 105 3.48 0.45 -14.53
N VAL A 106 3.06 1.05 -15.65
CA VAL A 106 1.62 1.29 -15.88
C VAL A 106 0.92 -0.07 -15.98
N ASP A 107 -0.24 -0.20 -15.34
CA ASP A 107 -1.04 -1.42 -15.33
C ASP A 107 -1.67 -1.62 -16.71
N SER A 108 -1.09 -2.58 -17.43
CA SER A 108 -1.57 -3.03 -18.73
C SER A 108 -2.04 -4.50 -18.63
N PRO A 109 -2.93 -4.93 -19.55
CA PRO A 109 -3.39 -6.31 -19.58
C PRO A 109 -2.20 -7.23 -19.76
N GLY A 110 -1.99 -8.09 -18.77
CA GLY A 110 -0.90 -9.04 -18.77
C GLY A 110 0.30 -8.66 -17.91
N ILE A 111 0.30 -7.53 -17.18
CA ILE A 111 1.30 -7.24 -16.13
C ILE A 111 0.73 -7.55 -14.74
N PHE A 112 -0.22 -6.74 -14.24
CA PHE A 112 -0.86 -6.98 -12.95
C PHE A 112 -2.38 -7.24 -13.10
N SER A 113 -3.04 -6.55 -14.03
CA SER A 113 -4.41 -6.87 -14.46
C SER A 113 -4.47 -7.90 -15.60
N GLU A 114 -5.57 -8.66 -15.66
CA GLU A 114 -5.90 -9.61 -16.74
C GLU A 114 -7.00 -9.13 -17.69
N SER A 115 -7.68 -8.01 -17.37
CA SER A 115 -8.66 -7.37 -18.24
C SER A 115 -8.01 -6.25 -19.06
N THR A 116 -8.69 -5.80 -20.12
CA THR A 116 -8.42 -4.47 -20.71
C THR A 116 -8.31 -3.42 -19.60
N PRO A 117 -7.40 -2.43 -19.70
CA PRO A 117 -7.23 -1.49 -18.62
C PRO A 117 -8.46 -0.59 -18.62
N VAL A 118 -9.27 -0.69 -17.56
CA VAL A 118 -10.46 0.18 -17.37
C VAL A 118 -10.03 1.65 -17.32
N ASP A 119 -8.78 1.90 -16.95
CA ASP A 119 -8.08 3.17 -17.06
C ASP A 119 -6.60 2.90 -17.46
N PRO A 120 -6.14 3.20 -18.70
CA PRO A 120 -4.79 2.89 -19.23
C PRO A 120 -3.67 3.77 -18.63
N GLN A 121 -3.88 4.18 -17.39
CA GLN A 121 -3.23 5.29 -16.74
C GLN A 121 -2.91 4.98 -15.26
N ARG A 122 -3.51 3.94 -14.68
CA ARG A 122 -3.15 3.48 -13.32
C ARG A 122 -1.76 2.83 -13.32
N CYS A 123 -0.93 3.16 -12.34
CA CYS A 123 0.33 2.44 -12.10
C CYS A 123 0.12 1.23 -11.20
N ALA A 124 1.01 0.25 -11.30
CA ALA A 124 1.08 -0.90 -10.42
C ALA A 124 2.54 -1.21 -10.04
N ALA A 125 2.74 -1.64 -8.80
CA ALA A 125 4.05 -1.99 -8.26
C ALA A 125 3.96 -3.25 -7.39
N GLY A 126 4.99 -4.09 -7.46
CA GLY A 126 5.09 -5.34 -6.73
C GLY A 126 6.50 -5.57 -6.18
N ILE A 127 6.59 -6.23 -5.03
CA ILE A 127 7.84 -6.68 -4.42
C ILE A 127 7.69 -8.16 -4.13
N PHE A 128 8.54 -8.98 -4.76
CA PHE A 128 8.48 -10.44 -4.67
C PHE A 128 9.75 -10.98 -4.00
N TYR A 129 9.57 -11.79 -2.95
CA TYR A 129 10.67 -12.47 -2.26
C TYR A 129 10.73 -13.92 -2.72
N ILE A 130 11.84 -14.31 -3.35
CA ILE A 130 11.88 -15.52 -4.16
C ILE A 130 12.63 -16.63 -3.41
N LYS A 131 11.89 -17.66 -3.01
CA LYS A 131 12.39 -18.86 -2.32
C LYS A 131 12.49 -20.03 -3.29
N ASN A 132 13.53 -20.86 -3.15
CA ASN A 132 13.64 -22.15 -3.80
C ASN A 132 12.59 -23.12 -3.20
N ARG A 133 11.93 -23.90 -4.06
CA ARG A 133 10.78 -24.75 -3.72
C ARG A 133 11.12 -25.84 -2.72
N ASP A 134 12.22 -26.55 -2.93
CA ASP A 134 12.56 -27.78 -2.22
C ASP A 134 13.28 -27.49 -0.90
N THR A 135 14.07 -26.41 -0.87
CA THR A 135 14.84 -26.00 0.33
C THR A 135 14.12 -24.95 1.19
N GLY A 136 13.12 -24.25 0.64
CA GLY A 136 12.44 -23.12 1.29
C GLY A 136 13.32 -21.87 1.50
N ARG A 137 14.60 -21.89 1.07
CA ARG A 137 15.58 -20.81 1.27
C ARG A 137 15.51 -19.78 0.15
N SER A 138 15.98 -18.56 0.42
CA SER A 138 16.15 -17.51 -0.62
C SER A 138 17.02 -18.02 -1.78
N ILE A 139 16.67 -17.66 -3.01
CA ILE A 139 17.54 -17.92 -4.17
C ILE A 139 18.67 -16.89 -4.17
N SER A 140 19.88 -17.32 -3.84
CA SER A 140 21.10 -16.47 -3.89
C SER A 140 21.98 -16.71 -5.12
N ASP A 141 21.60 -17.66 -5.98
CA ASP A 141 22.37 -18.08 -7.16
C ASP A 141 22.26 -17.07 -8.32
N ARG A 142 23.38 -16.38 -8.61
CA ARG A 142 23.50 -15.30 -9.61
C ARG A 142 23.03 -15.71 -11.02
N PRO A 143 23.48 -16.85 -11.61
CA PRO A 143 22.90 -17.45 -12.81
C PRO A 143 21.38 -17.62 -12.80
N ARG A 144 20.79 -18.27 -11.78
CA ARG A 144 19.33 -18.50 -11.71
C ARG A 144 18.57 -17.18 -11.62
N LEU A 145 19.04 -16.23 -10.81
CA LEU A 145 18.45 -14.89 -10.69
C LEU A 145 18.54 -14.11 -12.01
N SER A 146 19.66 -14.17 -12.71
CA SER A 146 19.83 -13.56 -14.03
C SER A 146 18.87 -14.15 -15.07
N CYS A 147 18.69 -15.47 -15.07
CA CYS A 147 17.73 -16.16 -15.95
C CYS A 147 16.29 -15.76 -15.64
N LEU A 148 15.92 -15.70 -14.36
CA LEU A 148 14.60 -15.28 -13.90
C LEU A 148 14.32 -13.81 -14.23
N LEU A 149 15.28 -12.92 -13.98
CA LEU A 149 15.20 -11.50 -14.35
C LEU A 149 14.96 -11.34 -15.86
N LYS A 150 15.72 -12.05 -16.72
CA LYS A 150 15.50 -12.03 -18.18
C LYS A 150 14.08 -12.47 -18.55
N LYS A 151 13.58 -13.58 -17.98
CA LYS A 151 12.21 -14.05 -18.26
C LYS A 151 11.15 -13.02 -17.86
N ILE A 152 11.32 -12.35 -16.73
CA ILE A 152 10.37 -11.35 -16.22
C ILE A 152 10.46 -10.04 -17.01
N LEU A 153 11.68 -9.59 -17.36
CA LEU A 153 11.92 -8.47 -18.26
C LEU A 153 11.18 -8.68 -19.58
N ASN A 154 11.35 -9.82 -20.24
CA ASN A 154 10.69 -10.12 -21.51
C ASN A 154 9.15 -10.03 -21.42
N VAL A 155 8.53 -10.37 -20.28
CA VAL A 155 7.06 -10.26 -20.13
C VAL A 155 6.63 -8.82 -19.83
N VAL A 156 7.36 -8.09 -18.97
CA VAL A 156 7.05 -6.66 -18.76
C VAL A 156 7.23 -5.88 -20.06
N GLU A 157 8.32 -6.13 -20.79
CA GLU A 157 8.59 -5.53 -22.11
C GLU A 157 7.54 -5.91 -23.16
N ALA A 158 7.06 -7.16 -23.19
CA ALA A 158 6.00 -7.56 -24.13
C ALA A 158 4.62 -6.92 -23.86
N HIS A 159 4.40 -6.34 -22.67
CA HIS A 159 3.10 -5.79 -22.26
C HIS A 159 3.16 -4.30 -21.87
N HIS A 160 4.34 -3.67 -21.80
CA HIS A 160 4.43 -2.25 -21.49
C HIS A 160 3.81 -1.39 -22.61
N LEU A 161 3.26 -0.23 -22.21
CA LEU A 161 2.77 0.76 -23.16
C LEU A 161 3.95 1.61 -23.66
N PRO A 162 4.00 1.96 -24.97
CA PRO A 162 4.95 2.95 -25.48
C PRO A 162 4.91 4.26 -24.69
N ASP A 163 6.06 4.90 -24.55
CA ASP A 163 6.26 6.17 -23.82
C ASP A 163 5.87 6.14 -22.33
N LYS A 164 5.65 4.95 -21.74
CA LYS A 164 5.41 4.78 -20.30
C LYS A 164 6.63 4.22 -19.58
N LEU A 165 6.83 4.71 -18.35
CA LEU A 165 7.83 4.18 -17.44
C LEU A 165 7.46 2.74 -17.06
N TRP A 166 8.51 1.92 -16.90
CA TRP A 166 8.47 0.61 -16.28
C TRP A 166 9.84 0.30 -15.67
N GLY A 167 9.91 -0.73 -14.83
CA GLY A 167 11.17 -1.17 -14.24
C GLY A 167 11.06 -2.55 -13.58
N VAL A 168 12.12 -3.34 -13.74
CA VAL A 168 12.34 -4.61 -13.05
C VAL A 168 13.74 -4.57 -12.43
N ARG A 169 13.86 -4.73 -11.11
CA ARG A 169 15.13 -4.59 -10.39
C ARG A 169 15.27 -5.66 -9.31
N LEU A 170 16.45 -6.25 -9.18
CA LEU A 170 16.81 -7.07 -8.03
C LEU A 170 17.46 -6.19 -6.96
N ARG A 171 16.97 -6.26 -5.72
CA ARG A 171 17.54 -5.60 -4.55
C ARG A 171 17.96 -6.66 -3.54
N HIS A 172 19.23 -6.64 -3.15
CA HIS A 172 19.68 -7.37 -1.96
C HIS A 172 19.14 -6.65 -0.72
N ALA A 173 18.40 -7.35 0.15
CA ALA A 173 17.89 -6.79 1.40
C ALA A 173 18.98 -6.75 2.48
N ALA A 174 20.09 -6.04 2.21
CA ALA A 174 21.15 -5.79 3.19
C ALA A 174 20.69 -4.98 4.42
N TYR A 175 19.49 -4.41 4.35
CA TYR A 175 18.77 -3.73 5.43
C TYR A 175 17.29 -4.11 5.33
N GLN A 176 16.56 -4.03 6.45
CA GLN A 176 15.14 -4.35 6.53
C GLN A 176 14.32 -3.36 5.66
N ILE A 177 13.86 -3.83 4.50
CA ILE A 177 12.98 -3.05 3.63
C ILE A 177 11.58 -3.04 4.23
N HIS A 178 11.09 -1.88 4.67
CA HIS A 178 9.69 -1.69 5.04
C HIS A 178 8.82 -1.73 3.77
N THR A 179 8.23 -2.90 3.47
CA THR A 179 7.62 -3.23 2.17
C THR A 179 6.61 -2.19 1.69
N GLU A 180 5.68 -1.73 2.54
CA GLU A 180 4.69 -0.72 2.14
C GLU A 180 5.33 0.64 1.78
N ARG A 181 6.48 0.96 2.39
CA ARG A 181 7.19 2.22 2.12
C ARG A 181 7.90 2.15 0.78
N ARG A 182 8.48 0.99 0.46
CA ARG A 182 9.12 0.75 -0.84
C ARG A 182 8.09 0.67 -1.97
N LEU A 183 6.92 0.07 -1.75
CA LEU A 183 5.80 0.13 -2.70
C LEU A 183 5.34 1.58 -2.95
N HIS A 184 5.20 2.39 -1.89
CA HIS A 184 4.87 3.81 -2.01
C HIS A 184 5.93 4.59 -2.82
N GLN A 185 7.22 4.26 -2.67
CA GLN A 185 8.30 4.83 -3.48
C GLN A 185 8.24 4.38 -4.94
N LEU A 186 8.07 3.08 -5.21
CA LEU A 186 7.97 2.53 -6.57
C LEU A 186 6.83 3.19 -7.36
N MET A 187 5.65 3.35 -6.74
CA MET A 187 4.52 4.04 -7.37
C MET A 187 4.85 5.50 -7.73
N GLN A 188 5.55 6.21 -6.84
CA GLN A 188 5.97 7.59 -7.10
C GLN A 188 7.11 7.70 -8.12
N GLU A 189 8.04 6.72 -8.16
CA GLU A 189 9.06 6.59 -9.22
C GLU A 189 8.44 6.35 -10.61
N GLN A 190 7.21 5.81 -10.69
CA GLN A 190 6.42 5.69 -11.92
C GLN A 190 5.59 6.93 -12.26
N MET A 191 5.71 8.02 -11.48
CA MET A 191 5.01 9.28 -11.71
C MET A 191 3.48 9.13 -11.72
N ASP A 192 2.93 8.21 -10.90
CA ASP A 192 1.50 7.92 -10.81
C ASP A 192 0.63 9.12 -10.42
N PHE A 193 1.23 10.17 -9.87
CA PHE A 193 0.61 11.47 -9.57
C PHE A 193 0.55 12.45 -10.76
N GLN A 194 1.17 12.14 -11.89
CA GLN A 194 1.00 12.89 -13.14
C GLN A 194 -0.17 12.37 -13.98
N VAL A 195 -0.70 11.20 -13.61
CA VAL A 195 -1.89 10.58 -14.18
C VAL A 195 -3.06 11.54 -13.99
N THR A 196 -3.50 12.13 -15.09
CA THR A 196 -4.58 13.11 -15.08
C THR A 196 -5.84 12.38 -15.50
N THR A 197 -6.52 11.75 -14.53
CA THR A 197 -7.92 11.36 -14.71
C THR A 197 -8.67 12.58 -15.23
N PRO A 198 -9.31 12.52 -16.41
CA PRO A 198 -10.23 13.56 -16.83
C PRO A 198 -11.30 13.73 -15.75
N PRO A 199 -11.85 14.95 -15.55
CA PRO A 199 -13.00 15.12 -14.68
C PRO A 199 -14.22 14.45 -15.33
N LEU A 200 -14.38 13.14 -15.10
CA LEU A 200 -15.65 12.45 -15.27
C LEU A 200 -16.69 13.25 -14.48
N HIS A 201 -17.78 13.62 -15.17
CA HIS A 201 -18.71 14.67 -14.76
C HIS A 201 -19.01 14.65 -13.26
N ALA A 202 -18.82 15.81 -12.62
CA ALA A 202 -18.98 15.97 -11.19
C ALA A 202 -20.43 15.70 -10.75
N HIS A 203 -20.68 14.51 -10.21
CA HIS A 203 -21.64 14.35 -9.14
C HIS A 203 -20.93 14.66 -7.82
N GLU A 204 -21.58 15.48 -6.98
CA GLU A 204 -20.96 16.19 -5.86
C GLU A 204 -20.44 15.28 -4.72
N ASP A 205 -20.84 13.99 -4.71
CA ASP A 205 -20.39 12.99 -3.73
C ASP A 205 -18.91 12.57 -3.88
N LEU A 206 -18.26 12.84 -5.02
CA LEU A 206 -16.88 12.35 -5.29
C LEU A 206 -15.75 13.23 -4.73
N SER A 207 -16.02 14.43 -4.21
CA SER A 207 -15.00 15.26 -3.55
C SER A 207 -14.77 14.90 -2.07
N MET A 208 -14.75 13.60 -1.74
CA MET A 208 -14.46 13.12 -0.37
C MET A 208 -13.02 13.40 0.09
N LEU A 209 -12.09 13.71 -0.82
CA LEU A 209 -10.69 14.02 -0.53
C LEU A 209 -10.38 15.47 -0.96
N ALA A 210 -10.15 16.34 0.02
CA ALA A 210 -9.73 17.73 -0.18
C ALA A 210 -8.36 17.97 0.45
N ILE A 211 -7.40 18.42 -0.36
CA ILE A 211 -6.04 18.74 0.07
C ILE A 211 -5.79 20.21 -0.22
N SER A 212 -5.42 20.97 0.80
CA SER A 212 -5.03 22.38 0.66
C SER A 212 -3.62 22.62 1.17
N VAL A 213 -2.89 23.51 0.49
CA VAL A 213 -1.54 23.95 0.85
C VAL A 213 -1.58 25.46 1.05
N VAL A 214 -1.09 25.93 2.19
CA VAL A 214 -1.05 27.35 2.53
C VAL A 214 0.36 27.72 2.98
N GLU A 215 0.94 28.76 2.38
CA GLU A 215 2.19 29.35 2.86
C GLU A 215 1.90 30.12 4.15
N ALA A 216 2.59 29.80 5.24
CA ALA A 216 2.34 30.42 6.52
C ALA A 216 3.53 31.28 6.97
N LYS A 217 3.20 32.45 7.48
CA LYS A 217 4.12 33.47 7.96
C LYS A 217 4.24 33.34 9.48
N ARG A 218 5.48 33.26 9.99
CA ARG A 218 5.78 33.38 11.42
C ARG A 218 6.18 34.81 11.72
N LEU A 219 5.59 35.39 12.76
CA LEU A 219 6.12 36.61 13.36
C LEU A 219 7.28 36.23 14.29
N ARG A 220 8.47 36.81 14.07
CA ARG A 220 9.62 36.64 14.96
C ARG A 220 10.18 38.02 15.31
N GLY A 221 9.74 38.57 16.45
CA GLY A 221 9.94 39.98 16.76
C GLY A 221 9.17 40.85 15.77
N HIS A 222 9.81 41.89 15.23
CA HIS A 222 9.21 42.80 14.24
C HIS A 222 9.28 42.28 12.78
N LEU A 223 9.91 41.13 12.52
CA LEU A 223 10.05 40.59 11.17
C LEU A 223 9.05 39.46 10.90
N ILE A 224 8.35 39.54 9.77
CA ILE A 224 7.44 38.50 9.28
C ILE A 224 8.24 37.58 8.35
N LYS A 225 8.63 36.40 8.84
CA LYS A 225 9.37 35.41 8.04
C LYS A 225 8.45 34.30 7.55
N ARG A 226 8.50 33.97 6.26
CA ARG A 226 7.91 32.74 5.72
C ARG A 226 8.82 31.60 6.16
N ASP A 227 8.36 30.75 7.08
CA ASP A 227 9.19 29.71 7.71
C ASP A 227 8.63 28.29 7.53
N TYR A 228 7.36 28.14 7.10
CA TYR A 228 6.72 26.83 6.92
C TYR A 228 5.49 26.87 6.00
N PHE A 229 5.25 25.74 5.36
CA PHE A 229 4.01 25.42 4.65
C PHE A 229 3.04 24.70 5.58
N VAL A 230 1.75 24.83 5.32
CA VAL A 230 0.69 24.12 6.02
C VAL A 230 -0.11 23.31 5.02
N VAL A 231 0.02 21.99 5.08
CA VAL A 231 -0.82 21.06 4.35
C VAL A 231 -2.00 20.68 5.24
N THR A 232 -3.21 20.76 4.71
CA THR A 232 -4.40 20.18 5.34
C THR A 232 -4.98 19.11 4.41
N VAL A 233 -5.05 17.88 4.89
CA VAL A 233 -5.74 16.75 4.24
C VAL A 233 -7.06 16.55 4.97
N ARG A 234 -8.16 16.57 4.22
CA ARG A 234 -9.48 16.13 4.67
C ARG A 234 -9.88 14.95 3.80
N SER A 235 -10.19 13.82 4.41
CA SER A 235 -10.53 12.60 3.67
C SER A 235 -11.53 11.77 4.46
N ARG A 236 -12.13 10.78 3.80
CA ARG A 236 -12.65 9.61 4.52
C ARG A 236 -11.53 9.06 5.42
N ASP A 237 -11.87 8.65 6.64
CA ASP A 237 -10.91 8.00 7.51
C ASP A 237 -10.65 6.57 6.99
N THR A 238 -9.38 6.25 6.72
CA THR A 238 -8.96 4.99 6.13
C THR A 238 -7.72 4.45 6.88
N PRO A 239 -7.57 3.12 6.98
CA PRO A 239 -6.36 2.53 7.55
C PRO A 239 -5.11 3.08 6.86
N LYS A 240 -4.11 3.46 7.66
CA LYS A 240 -2.79 3.95 7.20
C LYS A 240 -2.79 5.30 6.47
N LEU A 241 -3.89 6.07 6.51
CA LEU A 241 -3.98 7.42 5.94
C LEU A 241 -2.83 8.35 6.38
N MET A 242 -2.48 8.35 7.67
CA MET A 242 -1.34 9.12 8.18
C MET A 242 0.01 8.64 7.62
N PHE A 243 0.18 7.33 7.41
CA PHE A 243 1.38 6.78 6.81
C PHE A 243 1.54 7.19 5.36
N ASP A 244 0.45 7.20 4.58
CA ASP A 244 0.53 7.63 3.18
C ASP A 244 0.86 9.12 3.10
N ALA A 245 0.21 9.95 3.91
CA ALA A 245 0.50 11.39 3.98
C ALA A 245 1.97 11.66 4.36
N ILE A 246 2.46 11.12 5.47
CA ILE A 246 3.85 11.31 5.93
C ILE A 246 4.86 10.72 4.92
N SER A 247 4.58 9.55 4.35
CA SER A 247 5.44 8.93 3.32
C SER A 247 5.59 9.78 2.06
N SER A 248 4.50 10.39 1.59
CA SER A 248 4.53 11.33 0.46
C SER A 248 5.30 12.60 0.79
N LEU A 249 5.05 13.21 1.95
CA LEU A 249 5.78 14.41 2.38
C LEU A 249 7.29 14.15 2.49
N THR A 250 7.70 13.05 3.11
CA THR A 250 9.12 12.68 3.22
C THR A 250 9.76 12.33 1.87
N ASN A 251 9.02 11.70 0.94
CA ASN A 251 9.53 11.46 -0.43
C ASN A 251 9.72 12.75 -1.23
N LEU A 252 8.87 13.75 -1.00
CA LEU A 252 8.98 15.08 -1.60
C LEU A 252 9.98 15.99 -0.84
N ASN A 253 10.83 15.42 0.01
CA ASN A 253 11.83 16.12 0.81
C ASN A 253 11.26 17.23 1.71
N PHE A 254 10.04 17.04 2.24
CA PHE A 254 9.50 17.86 3.32
C PHE A 254 9.72 17.21 4.69
N GLU A 255 10.21 18.01 5.63
CA GLU A 255 10.24 17.71 7.05
C GLU A 255 8.96 18.23 7.71
N VAL A 256 8.29 17.40 8.52
CA VAL A 256 7.12 17.80 9.31
C VAL A 256 7.57 18.25 10.70
N LEU A 257 7.48 19.55 10.95
CA LEU A 257 7.87 20.19 12.21
C LEU A 257 6.78 20.09 13.27
N ARG A 258 5.52 20.25 12.86
CA ARG A 258 4.35 20.11 13.74
C ARG A 258 3.20 19.49 13.00
N GLY A 259 2.28 18.86 13.72
CA GLY A 259 1.10 18.30 13.10
C GLY A 259 -0.01 17.93 14.07
N PHE A 260 -1.22 17.84 13.53
CA PHE A 260 -2.42 17.46 14.23
C PHE A 260 -3.24 16.51 13.36
N VAL A 261 -3.62 15.37 13.91
CA VAL A 261 -4.51 14.38 13.28
C VAL A 261 -5.73 14.22 14.19
N SER A 262 -6.92 14.23 13.60
CA SER A 262 -8.16 13.86 14.28
C SER A 262 -9.06 13.09 13.31
N SER A 263 -9.48 11.91 13.75
CA SER A 263 -10.63 11.20 13.20
C SER A 263 -11.92 11.67 13.90
N ASN A 264 -13.01 11.72 13.15
CA ASN A 264 -14.37 11.96 13.63
C ASN A 264 -15.34 11.07 12.83
N GLY A 265 -15.64 9.88 13.37
CA GLY A 265 -16.48 8.89 12.73
C GLY A 265 -15.89 8.40 11.41
N ARG A 266 -16.52 8.74 10.29
CA ARG A 266 -16.08 8.32 8.94
C ARG A 266 -15.07 9.27 8.27
N TRP A 267 -14.69 10.36 8.93
CA TRP A 267 -13.89 11.44 8.35
C TRP A 267 -12.62 11.69 9.16
N ALA A 268 -11.51 11.96 8.49
CA ALA A 268 -10.25 12.36 9.11
C ALA A 268 -9.83 13.74 8.62
N ILE A 269 -9.25 14.53 9.53
CA ILE A 269 -8.58 15.78 9.24
C ILE A 269 -7.14 15.67 9.75
N GLN A 270 -6.19 15.87 8.85
CA GLN A 270 -4.76 15.89 9.16
C GLN A 270 -4.20 17.24 8.73
N LYS A 271 -3.43 17.88 9.61
CA LYS A 271 -2.81 19.18 9.36
C LYS A 271 -1.33 19.09 9.70
N TYR A 272 -0.47 19.37 8.72
CA TYR A 272 0.98 19.26 8.84
C TYR A 272 1.62 20.62 8.56
N PHE A 273 2.44 21.07 9.50
CA PHE A 273 3.31 22.24 9.38
C PHE A 273 4.69 21.73 9.00
N MET A 274 5.15 22.09 7.81
CA MET A 274 6.29 21.45 7.16
C MET A 274 7.23 22.44 6.49
N ARG A 275 8.45 22.00 6.22
CA ARG A 275 9.54 22.80 5.64
C ARG A 275 10.28 21.95 4.60
N GLY A 276 10.68 22.55 3.48
CA GLY A 276 11.54 21.88 2.50
C GLY A 276 12.93 21.63 3.08
N LEU A 277 13.50 20.44 2.86
CA LEU A 277 14.87 20.11 3.28
C LEU A 277 15.95 20.90 2.51
N ASP A 278 15.57 21.46 1.36
CA ASP A 278 16.34 22.44 0.57
C ASP A 278 16.41 23.83 1.22
N GLY A 279 15.63 24.08 2.28
CA GLY A 279 15.52 25.38 2.94
C GLY A 279 14.59 26.36 2.22
N CYS A 280 13.90 25.95 1.15
CA CYS A 280 12.97 26.81 0.43
C CYS A 280 11.75 27.17 1.29
N THR A 281 11.35 28.45 1.22
CA THR A 281 10.26 29.05 2.00
C THR A 281 9.08 29.50 1.16
N THR A 282 9.15 29.24 -0.15
CA THR A 282 8.10 29.45 -1.15
C THR A 282 8.00 28.22 -2.05
N LEU A 283 6.79 27.84 -2.44
CA LEU A 283 6.58 26.80 -3.46
C LEU A 283 6.08 27.48 -4.73
N ASN A 284 6.66 27.14 -5.88
CA ASN A 284 6.07 27.51 -7.15
C ASN A 284 4.79 26.68 -7.42
N GLU A 285 3.96 27.11 -8.37
CA GLU A 285 2.68 26.43 -8.62
C GLU A 285 2.88 24.99 -9.10
N VAL A 286 3.96 24.67 -9.82
CA VAL A 286 4.25 23.31 -10.29
C VAL A 286 4.59 22.38 -9.12
N GLU A 287 5.42 22.84 -8.17
CA GLU A 287 5.75 22.12 -6.93
C GLU A 287 4.53 21.93 -6.04
N ARG A 288 3.74 23.00 -5.86
CA ARG A 288 2.47 22.99 -5.11
C ARG A 288 1.50 21.96 -5.69
N GLN A 289 1.32 21.94 -7.01
CA GLN A 289 0.46 20.98 -7.69
C GLN A 289 1.03 19.56 -7.65
N SER A 290 2.35 19.40 -7.76
CA SER A 290 3.03 18.10 -7.63
C SER A 290 2.82 17.50 -6.23
N LEU A 291 2.95 18.33 -5.18
CA LEU A 291 2.66 17.97 -3.79
C LEU A 291 1.21 17.54 -3.58
N VAL A 292 0.24 18.34 -4.06
CA VAL A 292 -1.19 18.03 -3.95
C VAL A 292 -1.51 16.72 -4.67
N ARG A 293 -1.02 16.54 -5.91
CA ARG A 293 -1.25 15.33 -6.70
C ARG A 293 -0.58 14.10 -6.11
N SER A 294 0.63 14.22 -5.57
CA SER A 294 1.33 13.12 -4.90
C SER A 294 0.59 12.63 -3.66
N LEU A 295 0.12 13.55 -2.81
CA LEU A 295 -0.70 13.23 -1.65
C LEU A 295 -2.05 12.63 -2.07
N LYS A 296 -2.69 13.17 -3.12
CA LYS A 296 -3.96 12.65 -3.65
C LYS A 296 -3.81 11.20 -4.11
N ALA A 297 -2.87 10.93 -5.01
CA ALA A 297 -2.56 9.59 -5.50
C ALA A 297 -2.25 8.65 -4.34
N ALA A 298 -1.39 9.04 -3.40
CA ALA A 298 -1.01 8.22 -2.25
C ALA A 298 -2.20 7.77 -1.38
N ILE A 299 -3.17 8.64 -1.16
CA ILE A 299 -4.37 8.33 -0.37
C ILE A 299 -5.35 7.48 -1.19
N GLU A 300 -5.49 7.77 -2.49
CA GLU A 300 -6.39 7.04 -3.40
C GLU A 300 -5.90 5.61 -3.69
N ARG A 301 -4.58 5.35 -3.71
CA ARG A 301 -3.99 4.00 -3.79
C ARG A 301 -4.59 3.00 -2.78
N ARG A 302 -5.02 3.46 -1.60
CA ARG A 302 -5.61 2.59 -0.55
C ARG A 302 -7.13 2.56 -0.55
N GLN A 303 -7.80 3.38 -1.36
CA GLN A 303 -9.25 3.34 -1.49
C GLN A 303 -9.65 2.11 -2.32
N SER A 304 -10.06 1.05 -1.62
CA SER A 304 -10.55 -0.18 -2.24
C SER A 304 -11.94 0.04 -2.84
N HIS A 305 -12.02 0.00 -4.16
CA HIS A 305 -13.27 0.05 -4.92
C HIS A 305 -13.70 -1.37 -5.31
N GLY A 306 -14.98 -1.70 -5.12
CA GLY A 306 -15.53 -3.01 -5.48
C GLY A 306 -16.15 -3.80 -4.32
N LEU A 307 -16.78 -4.93 -4.65
CA LEU A 307 -17.34 -5.87 -3.70
C LEU A 307 -16.21 -6.61 -2.96
N ARG A 308 -16.31 -6.67 -1.63
CA ARG A 308 -15.38 -7.43 -0.78
C ARG A 308 -15.79 -8.90 -0.70
N MET A 309 -14.81 -9.78 -0.88
CA MET A 309 -14.88 -11.21 -0.64
C MET A 309 -13.75 -11.66 0.27
N ASP A 310 -14.07 -12.21 1.44
CA ASP A 310 -13.09 -12.87 2.31
C ASP A 310 -13.02 -14.37 1.97
N MET A 311 -11.82 -14.94 1.83
CA MET A 311 -11.54 -16.29 1.35
C MET A 311 -10.75 -17.11 2.38
N ARG A 312 -11.10 -18.38 2.60
CA ARG A 312 -10.30 -19.31 3.41
C ARG A 312 -10.28 -20.72 2.82
N THR A 313 -9.09 -21.30 2.64
CA THR A 313 -8.88 -22.66 2.11
C THR A 313 -7.50 -23.22 2.47
N LEU A 314 -7.17 -24.45 2.06
CA LEU A 314 -5.85 -25.05 2.18
C LEU A 314 -4.85 -24.37 1.23
N ASN A 315 -3.66 -24.05 1.72
CA ASN A 315 -2.60 -23.42 0.94
C ASN A 315 -2.04 -24.40 -0.11
N ARG A 316 -2.18 -24.08 -1.41
CA ARG A 316 -1.65 -24.85 -2.55
C ARG A 316 -0.85 -23.96 -3.49
N PRO A 317 0.19 -24.46 -4.19
CA PRO A 317 1.07 -23.64 -5.03
C PRO A 317 0.37 -22.88 -6.17
N ASP A 318 -0.73 -23.45 -6.68
CA ASP A 318 -1.53 -22.96 -7.80
C ASP A 318 -2.81 -22.22 -7.37
N LEU A 319 -3.04 -22.05 -6.07
CA LEU A 319 -4.29 -21.52 -5.52
C LEU A 319 -4.64 -20.13 -6.08
N LEU A 320 -3.69 -19.19 -6.01
CA LEU A 320 -3.87 -17.83 -6.51
C LEU A 320 -4.14 -17.82 -8.03
N LEU A 321 -3.46 -18.68 -8.79
CA LEU A 321 -3.67 -18.84 -10.23
C LEU A 321 -5.08 -19.30 -10.57
N ASN A 322 -5.56 -20.32 -9.86
CA ASN A 322 -6.88 -20.89 -10.11
C ASN A 322 -7.98 -19.90 -9.72
N VAL A 323 -7.85 -19.22 -8.58
CA VAL A 323 -8.80 -18.20 -8.11
C VAL A 323 -8.92 -17.06 -9.12
N SER A 324 -7.81 -16.49 -9.61
CA SER A 324 -7.85 -15.41 -10.60
C SER A 324 -8.39 -15.86 -11.96
N LYS A 325 -8.07 -17.08 -12.41
CA LYS A 325 -8.68 -17.66 -13.63
C LYS A 325 -10.20 -17.79 -13.51
N VAL A 326 -10.74 -18.13 -12.34
CA VAL A 326 -12.20 -18.22 -12.14
C VAL A 326 -12.84 -16.82 -12.09
N PHE A 327 -12.22 -15.83 -11.44
CA PHE A 327 -12.66 -14.44 -11.53
C PHE A 327 -12.69 -13.96 -13.00
N GLN A 328 -11.61 -14.15 -13.76
CA GLN A 328 -11.51 -13.81 -15.18
C GLN A 328 -12.61 -14.50 -16.01
N LYS A 329 -12.82 -15.81 -15.81
CA LYS A 329 -13.83 -16.59 -16.55
C LYS A 329 -15.25 -16.09 -16.32
N ASN A 330 -15.54 -15.51 -15.15
CA ASN A 330 -16.85 -14.93 -14.80
C ASN A 330 -16.94 -13.42 -15.11
N GLY A 331 -15.95 -12.84 -15.80
CA GLY A 331 -15.96 -11.41 -16.17
C GLY A 331 -15.73 -10.47 -14.99
N LEU A 332 -14.97 -10.91 -13.98
CA LEU A 332 -14.67 -10.15 -12.76
C LEU A 332 -13.20 -9.72 -12.76
N SER A 333 -12.95 -8.42 -12.58
CA SER A 333 -11.61 -7.86 -12.39
C SER A 333 -11.28 -7.72 -10.92
N ILE A 334 -10.03 -7.97 -10.56
CA ILE A 334 -9.54 -7.90 -9.18
C ILE A 334 -8.81 -6.57 -8.97
N ASN A 335 -9.38 -5.69 -8.16
CA ASN A 335 -8.83 -4.35 -7.90
C ASN A 335 -7.81 -4.35 -6.75
N LYS A 336 -7.95 -5.26 -5.79
CA LYS A 336 -7.04 -5.42 -4.65
C LYS A 336 -7.11 -6.84 -4.11
N VAL A 337 -5.96 -7.41 -3.77
CA VAL A 337 -5.86 -8.65 -3.00
C VAL A 337 -5.02 -8.40 -1.75
N GLU A 338 -5.51 -8.85 -0.62
CA GLU A 338 -4.72 -9.10 0.58
C GLU A 338 -4.64 -10.61 0.76
N PHE A 339 -3.46 -11.18 1.00
CA PHE A 339 -3.29 -12.63 1.12
C PHE A 339 -2.23 -12.98 2.16
N ALA A 340 -2.51 -14.01 2.96
CA ALA A 340 -1.62 -14.49 4.01
C ALA A 340 -1.71 -16.01 4.16
N LYS A 341 -0.57 -16.64 4.50
CA LYS A 341 -0.52 -18.04 4.93
C LYS A 341 -0.70 -18.08 6.46
N GLN A 342 -1.66 -18.88 6.93
CA GLN A 342 -1.92 -19.13 8.35
C GLN A 342 -1.85 -20.64 8.60
N LYS A 343 -0.70 -21.12 9.12
CA LYS A 343 -0.37 -22.56 9.19
C LYS A 343 -0.50 -23.18 7.79
N ASP A 344 -1.30 -24.23 7.62
CA ASP A 344 -1.54 -24.89 6.33
C ASP A 344 -2.69 -24.26 5.53
N MET A 345 -3.34 -23.24 6.08
CA MET A 345 -4.41 -22.49 5.41
C MET A 345 -3.86 -21.27 4.67
N ALA A 346 -4.49 -20.95 3.56
CA ALA A 346 -4.42 -19.66 2.90
C ALA A 346 -5.67 -18.84 3.25
N VAL A 347 -5.46 -17.60 3.66
CA VAL A 347 -6.51 -16.62 3.99
C VAL A 347 -6.32 -15.41 3.09
N GLY A 348 -7.38 -14.98 2.41
CA GLY A 348 -7.33 -13.83 1.52
C GLY A 348 -8.53 -12.91 1.66
N THR A 349 -8.37 -11.66 1.22
CA THR A 349 -9.46 -10.73 0.97
C THR A 349 -9.28 -10.18 -0.46
N PHE A 350 -10.29 -10.38 -1.28
CA PHE A 350 -10.36 -9.90 -2.66
C PHE A 350 -11.36 -8.75 -2.73
N TYR A 351 -11.00 -7.70 -3.45
CA TYR A 351 -11.90 -6.63 -3.84
C TYR A 351 -12.07 -6.71 -5.35
N ILE A 352 -13.29 -6.98 -5.80
CA ILE A 352 -13.62 -7.24 -7.19
C ILE A 352 -14.61 -6.22 -7.75
N THR A 353 -14.52 -5.95 -9.05
CA THR A 353 -15.52 -5.20 -9.83
C THR A 353 -15.88 -5.97 -11.09
N ASP A 354 -16.98 -5.59 -11.72
CA ASP A 354 -17.32 -6.11 -13.04
C ASP A 354 -16.30 -5.62 -14.08
N ALA A 355 -15.79 -6.51 -14.92
CA ALA A 355 -14.81 -6.16 -15.94
C ALA A 355 -15.43 -5.35 -17.10
N SER A 356 -16.76 -5.41 -17.27
CA SER A 356 -17.49 -4.68 -18.32
C SER A 356 -18.06 -3.33 -17.87
N SER A 357 -18.01 -2.96 -16.59
CA SER A 357 -18.53 -1.68 -16.11
C SER A 357 -17.51 -0.54 -16.32
N SER A 358 -17.72 0.30 -17.34
CA SER A 358 -17.08 1.61 -17.46
C SER A 358 -17.71 2.67 -16.54
N SER A 359 -18.88 2.38 -15.96
CA SER A 359 -19.60 3.23 -15.02
C SER A 359 -19.33 2.85 -13.56
N ASN A 360 -19.38 3.84 -12.67
CA ASN A 360 -19.05 3.71 -11.24
C ASN A 360 -20.13 2.97 -10.40
N VAL A 361 -20.86 2.00 -10.97
CA VAL A 361 -21.92 1.26 -10.27
C VAL A 361 -21.39 -0.09 -9.80
N VAL A 362 -21.34 -0.29 -8.47
CA VAL A 362 -20.69 -1.45 -7.81
C VAL A 362 -21.60 -2.70 -7.77
N ALA A 363 -22.56 -2.81 -8.69
CA ALA A 363 -23.52 -3.90 -8.76
C ALA A 363 -22.98 -5.07 -9.60
N ILE A 364 -22.15 -5.93 -8.99
CA ILE A 364 -21.76 -7.19 -9.63
C ILE A 364 -22.98 -8.11 -9.69
N GLU A 365 -23.29 -8.62 -10.88
CA GLU A 365 -24.43 -9.51 -11.10
C GLU A 365 -24.39 -10.73 -10.16
N GLN A 366 -25.46 -10.92 -9.39
CA GLN A 366 -25.57 -12.03 -8.45
C GLN A 366 -25.42 -13.40 -9.14
N GLN A 367 -25.80 -13.52 -10.42
CA GLN A 367 -25.59 -14.72 -11.23
C GLN A 367 -24.10 -15.00 -11.54
N LYS A 368 -23.29 -13.96 -11.86
CA LYS A 368 -21.83 -14.10 -12.01
C LYS A 368 -21.20 -14.57 -10.70
N LEU A 369 -21.65 -14.02 -9.57
CA LEU A 369 -21.18 -14.41 -8.24
C LEU A 369 -21.54 -15.86 -7.89
N GLU A 370 -22.75 -16.32 -8.22
CA GLU A 370 -23.19 -17.70 -7.96
C GLU A 370 -22.52 -18.72 -8.89
N ALA A 371 -22.31 -18.38 -10.15
CA ALA A 371 -21.54 -19.21 -11.09
C ALA A 371 -20.09 -19.37 -10.62
N MET A 372 -19.45 -18.25 -10.24
CA MET A 372 -18.13 -18.23 -9.63
C MET A 372 -18.09 -19.04 -8.32
N GLN A 373 -19.05 -18.86 -7.41
CA GLN A 373 -19.12 -19.62 -6.16
C GLN A 373 -19.22 -21.13 -6.45
N LYS A 374 -20.08 -21.58 -7.36
CA LYS A 374 -20.22 -23.00 -7.72
C LYS A 374 -18.92 -23.60 -8.27
N GLU A 375 -18.14 -22.84 -9.03
CA GLU A 375 -16.86 -23.30 -9.57
C GLU A 375 -15.74 -23.36 -8.51
N ILE A 376 -15.80 -22.54 -7.45
CA ILE A 376 -14.78 -22.50 -6.39
C ILE A 376 -15.20 -23.30 -5.12
N TRP A 377 -16.47 -23.70 -4.95
CA TRP A 377 -16.99 -24.33 -3.71
C TRP A 377 -16.38 -25.71 -3.38
N ASN A 378 -15.53 -26.28 -4.24
CA ASN A 378 -14.73 -27.47 -3.94
C ASN A 378 -13.57 -27.17 -2.95
N GLY A 379 -13.91 -26.67 -1.76
CA GLY A 379 -13.00 -26.51 -0.62
C GLY A 379 -12.59 -25.09 -0.25
N ILE A 380 -13.30 -24.05 -0.73
CA ILE A 380 -13.01 -22.64 -0.39
C ILE A 380 -14.26 -21.97 0.18
N PHE A 381 -14.15 -21.41 1.39
CA PHE A 381 -15.21 -20.62 2.00
C PHE A 381 -15.09 -19.15 1.59
N PHE A 382 -16.23 -18.54 1.18
CA PHE A 382 -16.33 -17.12 0.87
C PHE A 382 -17.41 -16.41 1.69
N GLU A 383 -17.08 -15.28 2.30
CA GLU A 383 -18.04 -14.37 2.93
C GLU A 383 -18.26 -13.13 2.05
N LYS A 384 -19.51 -12.91 1.59
CA LYS A 384 -19.92 -11.70 0.85
C LYS A 384 -20.39 -10.63 1.83
N LYS A 385 -19.84 -9.41 1.73
CA LYS A 385 -20.34 -8.24 2.49
C LYS A 385 -20.87 -7.19 1.51
N ASN A 386 -22.20 -7.09 1.46
CA ASN A 386 -22.92 -6.25 0.48
C ASN A 386 -22.82 -4.75 0.82
N ASN A 387 -22.72 -3.95 -0.24
CA ASN A 387 -23.35 -2.64 -0.36
C ASN A 387 -24.07 -2.58 -1.74
N CYS A 388 -25.36 -2.94 -1.75
CA CYS A 388 -26.42 -2.61 -2.74
C CYS A 388 -26.34 -3.07 -4.23
N ASP A 389 -27.08 -4.16 -4.53
CA ASP A 389 -28.11 -4.47 -5.58
C ASP A 389 -28.06 -4.04 -7.09
N CYS A 390 -28.16 -5.07 -7.98
CA CYS A 390 -28.84 -5.24 -9.31
C CYS A 390 -28.57 -4.27 -10.52
N ASN A 391 -28.58 -4.63 -11.84
CA ASN A 391 -28.90 -5.84 -12.66
C ASN A 391 -28.30 -5.73 -14.13
N ILE A 392 -27.85 -6.84 -14.78
CA ILE A 392 -27.87 -7.15 -16.25
C ILE A 392 -26.86 -6.42 -17.22
N THR A 393 -26.16 -6.95 -18.27
CA THR A 393 -25.70 -8.30 -18.76
C THR A 393 -24.57 -8.22 -19.84
N SER A 394 -23.61 -9.18 -19.84
CA SER A 394 -22.86 -9.89 -20.94
C SER A 394 -22.27 -9.16 -22.21
N PRO A 395 -21.21 -9.66 -22.95
CA PRO A 395 -20.16 -10.71 -22.73
C PRO A 395 -18.68 -10.22 -22.92
N ALA A 396 -17.67 -11.13 -23.00
CA ALA A 396 -16.22 -10.88 -22.78
C ALA A 396 -15.21 -11.52 -23.80
N HIS A 397 -13.88 -11.26 -23.64
CA HIS A 397 -12.76 -11.95 -24.33
C HIS A 397 -11.47 -12.10 -23.45
N LYS A 398 -10.49 -12.94 -23.84
CA LYS A 398 -9.33 -13.41 -23.02
C LYS A 398 -7.92 -13.14 -23.62
N ARG A 399 -6.90 -12.92 -22.76
CA ARG A 399 -5.44 -13.09 -22.99
C ARG A 399 -4.70 -13.45 -21.67
N TRP A 400 -3.40 -13.80 -21.72
CA TRP A 400 -2.59 -14.29 -20.59
C TRP A 400 -1.77 -13.19 -19.87
N SER A 401 -1.24 -13.48 -18.66
CA SER A 401 -0.60 -12.50 -17.77
C SER A 401 0.67 -12.92 -17.02
N LEU A 402 1.41 -11.92 -16.52
CA LEU A 402 2.51 -12.04 -15.54
C LEU A 402 2.04 -12.67 -14.23
N TYR A 403 0.81 -12.41 -13.80
CA TYR A 403 0.20 -13.11 -12.67
C TYR A 403 0.15 -14.62 -12.90
N SER A 404 -0.24 -15.05 -14.12
CA SER A 404 -0.16 -16.44 -14.54
C SER A 404 1.28 -16.96 -14.65
N MET A 405 2.25 -16.13 -15.01
CA MET A 405 3.66 -16.54 -15.05
C MET A 405 4.24 -16.73 -13.64
N ILE A 406 4.05 -15.78 -12.73
CA ILE A 406 4.58 -15.82 -11.36
C ILE A 406 4.04 -17.05 -10.61
N CYS A 407 2.77 -17.39 -10.79
CA CYS A 407 2.20 -18.58 -10.15
C CYS A 407 2.62 -19.91 -10.80
N SER A 408 2.98 -19.92 -12.09
CA SER A 408 3.39 -21.16 -12.80
C SER A 408 4.87 -21.53 -12.61
N PHE A 409 5.72 -20.60 -12.15
CA PHE A 409 7.09 -20.92 -11.72
C PHE A 409 7.14 -21.93 -10.55
N GLY A 410 6.03 -22.14 -9.84
CA GLY A 410 5.89 -23.19 -8.81
C GLY A 410 5.99 -24.64 -9.32
N GLY A 411 6.24 -24.87 -10.62
CA GLY A 411 6.47 -26.19 -11.21
C GLY A 411 7.65 -26.30 -12.19
N ALA A 412 8.50 -25.26 -12.32
CA ALA A 412 9.54 -25.23 -13.37
C ALA A 412 10.85 -24.49 -12.98
N ILE A 413 11.40 -24.75 -11.79
CA ILE A 413 12.81 -24.51 -11.42
C ILE A 413 13.29 -25.57 -10.43
#